data_AF-A0A4V3PAM6-F1
#
_entry.id   AF-A0A4V3PAM6-F1
#
_cell.length_a   1.000
_cell.length_b   1.000
_cell.length_c   1.000
_cell.angle_alpha   90.00
_cell.angle_beta   90.00
_cell.angle_gamma   90.00
#
_symmetry.space_group_name_H-M   'P 1'
#
loop_
_entity.id
_entity.type
_entity.pdbx_description
1 polymer ?
#
loop_
_entity_poly.entity_id
_entity_poly.type
_entity_poly.pdbx_seq_one_letter_code
_entity_poly.pdbx_strand_id
1 'polypeptide(L)'
;MLVSSLLAGSTSAEAFYYCTEPTAPSCTSRFGSFDDEWEFDRCKREMKNYQSDVETFIACNNSANEQAVSDYSDAVKKFNRRAGN
;
A
#
# COMPACT_ATOMS: atom_id res chain seq x y z
N MET A 1 8.88 -47.43 18.66
CA MET A 1 9.49 -46.30 17.91
C MET A 1 8.35 -45.41 17.44
N LEU A 2 8.09 -44.30 18.13
CA LEU A 2 7.02 -43.36 17.78
C LEU A 2 7.61 -42.36 16.79
N VAL A 3 7.18 -42.42 15.53
CA VAL A 3 7.56 -41.46 14.50
C VAL A 3 6.67 -40.23 14.69
N SER A 4 7.15 -39.26 15.47
CA SER A 4 6.50 -37.96 15.59
C SER A 4 6.76 -37.15 14.32
N SER A 5 5.82 -37.20 13.38
CA SER A 5 5.83 -36.35 12.19
C SER A 5 5.43 -34.93 12.59
N LEU A 6 6.41 -34.03 12.70
CA LEU A 6 6.16 -32.58 12.79
C LEU A 6 5.60 -32.10 11.43
N LEU A 7 4.33 -31.73 11.41
CA LEU A 7 3.74 -30.95 10.33
C LEU A 7 4.24 -29.50 10.47
N ALA A 8 5.27 -29.15 9.70
CA ALA A 8 5.68 -27.77 9.51
C ALA A 8 4.61 -27.04 8.69
N GLY A 9 3.65 -26.42 9.39
CA GLY A 9 2.70 -25.49 8.79
C GLY A 9 3.45 -24.27 8.28
N SER A 10 3.56 -24.12 6.96
CA SER A 10 4.05 -22.91 6.32
C SER A 10 2.98 -21.82 6.45
N THR A 11 3.05 -21.04 7.52
CA THR A 11 2.25 -19.81 7.65
C THR A 11 2.80 -18.81 6.62
N SER A 12 2.12 -18.67 5.48
CA SER A 12 2.34 -17.53 4.59
C SER A 12 1.91 -16.28 5.35
N ALA A 13 2.88 -15.46 5.77
CA ALA A 13 2.61 -14.14 6.26
C ALA A 13 2.07 -13.32 5.08
N GLU A 14 0.75 -13.22 4.96
CA GLU A 14 0.14 -12.24 4.07
C GLU A 14 0.42 -10.87 4.69
N ALA A 15 1.45 -10.20 4.16
CA ALA A 15 1.68 -8.80 4.43
C ALA A 15 0.53 -8.03 3.77
N PHE A 16 -0.53 -7.74 4.53
CA PHE A 16 -1.54 -6.81 4.08
C PHE A 16 -0.91 -5.43 3.96
N TYR A 17 -0.58 -5.04 2.73
CA TYR A 17 -0.16 -3.67 2.42
C TYR A 17 -1.40 -2.78 2.50
N TYR A 18 -1.62 -2.17 3.66
CA TYR A 18 -2.62 -1.12 3.81
C TYR A 18 -2.03 0.20 3.31
N CYS A 19 -2.32 0.55 2.07
CA CYS A 19 -2.00 1.86 1.50
C CYS A 19 -3.17 2.81 1.78
N THR A 20 -2.95 3.80 2.65
CA THR A 20 -3.99 4.77 3.02
C THR A 20 -4.03 5.89 1.99
N GLU A 21 -5.18 6.08 1.35
CA GLU A 21 -5.40 7.18 0.43
C GLU A 21 -5.36 8.53 1.18
N PRO A 22 -4.53 9.49 0.76
CA PRO A 22 -4.46 10.78 1.41
C PRO A 22 -5.69 11.63 1.07
N THR A 23 -6.11 12.48 2.00
CA THR A 23 -7.25 13.39 1.79
C THR A 23 -6.77 14.79 1.46
N ALA A 24 -7.37 15.41 0.45
CA ALA A 24 -7.04 16.79 0.07
C ALA A 24 -7.27 17.76 1.25
N PRO A 25 -6.40 18.77 1.45
CA PRO A 25 -6.58 19.77 2.49
C PRO A 25 -7.89 20.55 2.32
N SER A 26 -8.57 20.83 3.43
CA SER A 26 -9.87 21.52 3.41
C SER A 26 -9.81 22.94 2.82
N CYS A 27 -8.63 23.57 2.84
CA CYS A 27 -8.43 24.87 2.20
C CYS A 27 -8.73 24.87 0.69
N THR A 28 -8.66 23.71 0.02
CA THR A 28 -8.98 23.56 -1.41
C THR A 28 -10.48 23.52 -1.69
N SER A 29 -11.30 23.23 -0.68
CA SER A 29 -12.76 23.13 -0.81
C SER A 29 -13.48 24.44 -0.50
N ARG A 30 -12.74 25.48 -0.09
CA ARG A 30 -13.28 26.81 0.19
C ARG A 30 -13.52 27.57 -1.12
N PHE A 31 -14.63 28.30 -1.20
CA PHE A 31 -14.94 29.16 -2.34
C PHE A 31 -14.45 30.59 -2.06
N GLY A 32 -13.79 31.20 -3.05
CA GLY A 32 -13.27 32.58 -2.95
C GLY A 32 -11.74 32.64 -2.98
N SER A 33 -11.21 33.86 -2.89
CA SER A 33 -9.78 34.10 -2.68
C SER A 33 -9.42 33.84 -1.22
N PHE A 34 -8.12 33.67 -0.95
CA PHE A 34 -7.60 33.69 0.42
C PHE A 34 -7.89 35.03 1.08
N ASP A 35 -8.23 35.00 2.37
CA ASP A 35 -8.55 36.19 3.16
C ASP A 35 -7.28 37.00 3.47
N ASP A 36 -6.14 36.32 3.64
CA ASP A 36 -4.84 36.92 3.92
C ASP A 36 -3.65 36.03 3.51
N GLU A 37 -2.44 36.57 3.65
CA GLU A 37 -1.19 35.87 3.36
C GLU A 37 -0.98 34.64 4.25
N TRP A 38 -1.46 34.68 5.49
CA TRP A 38 -1.30 33.56 6.43
C TRP A 38 -2.14 32.35 6.00
N GLU A 39 -3.38 32.57 5.55
CA GLU A 39 -4.24 31.51 5.03
C GLU A 39 -3.63 30.89 3.76
N PHE A 40 -3.16 31.75 2.84
CA PHE A 40 -2.47 31.30 1.63
C PHE A 40 -1.24 30.45 1.95
N ASP A 41 -0.35 30.94 2.80
CA ASP A 41 0.89 30.24 3.15
C ASP A 41 0.62 28.94 3.91
N ARG A 42 -0.41 28.94 4.76
CA ARG A 42 -0.86 27.72 5.42
C ARG A 42 -1.34 26.70 4.41
N CYS A 43 -2.25 27.07 3.52
CA CYS A 43 -2.78 26.17 2.49
C CYS A 43 -1.68 25.65 1.57
N LYS A 44 -0.73 26.52 1.19
CA LYS A 44 0.45 26.14 0.41
C LYS A 44 1.31 25.08 1.11
N ARG A 45 1.50 25.17 2.43
CA ARG A 45 2.20 24.13 3.20
C ARG A 45 1.40 22.84 3.26
N GLU A 46 0.09 22.92 3.50
CA GLU A 46 -0.81 21.74 3.51
C GLU A 46 -0.80 21.02 2.14
N MET A 47 -0.80 21.77 1.03
CA MET A 47 -0.69 21.20 -0.32
C MET A 47 0.64 20.50 -0.59
N LYS A 48 1.76 21.03 -0.06
CA LYS A 48 3.07 20.35 -0.16
C LYS A 48 3.09 19.04 0.64
N ASN A 49 2.50 19.04 1.83
CA ASN A 49 2.37 17.81 2.61
C ASN A 49 1.49 16.79 1.88
N TYR A 50 0.35 17.23 1.35
CA TYR A 50 -0.54 16.38 0.56
C TYR A 50 0.16 15.77 -0.66
N GLN A 51 1.03 16.53 -1.35
CA GLN A 51 1.86 15.96 -2.42
C GLN A 51 2.75 14.83 -1.91
N SER A 52 3.46 15.03 -0.80
CA SER A 52 4.33 14.00 -0.22
C SER A 52 3.53 12.76 0.21
N ASP A 53 2.31 12.95 0.72
CA ASP A 53 1.44 11.85 1.11
C ASP A 53 0.93 11.07 -0.13
N VAL A 54 0.62 11.75 -1.23
CA VAL A 54 0.26 11.13 -2.52
C VAL A 54 1.43 10.31 -3.08
N GLU A 55 2.65 10.85 -3.05
CA GLU A 55 3.85 10.13 -3.49
C GLU A 55 4.07 8.86 -2.65
N THR A 56 3.88 8.95 -1.33
CA THR A 56 3.95 7.81 -0.41
C THR A 56 2.88 6.77 -0.71
N PHE A 57 1.64 7.20 -0.98
CA PHE A 57 0.54 6.31 -1.34
C PHE A 57 0.80 5.56 -2.64
N ILE A 58 1.32 6.25 -3.66
CA ILE A 58 1.70 5.62 -4.94
C ILE A 58 2.82 4.59 -4.74
N ALA A 59 3.86 4.94 -3.98
CA ALA A 59 4.96 4.02 -3.69
C ALA A 59 4.48 2.75 -2.96
N CYS A 60 3.58 2.91 -1.98
CA CYS A 60 2.96 1.80 -1.28
C CYS A 60 2.19 0.89 -2.26
N ASN A 61 1.32 1.46 -3.11
CA ASN A 61 0.53 0.70 -4.08
C ASN A 61 1.41 -0.07 -5.06
N ASN A 62 2.52 0.53 -5.51
CA ASN A 62 3.46 -0.15 -6.41
C ASN A 62 4.09 -1.38 -5.72
N SER A 63 4.55 -1.24 -4.48
CA SER A 63 5.09 -2.37 -3.72
C SER A 63 4.04 -3.47 -3.48
N ALA A 64 2.80 -3.09 -3.17
CA ALA A 64 1.70 -4.04 -2.99
C ALA A 64 1.40 -4.81 -4.29
N ASN A 65 1.41 -4.11 -5.43
CA ASN A 65 1.20 -4.71 -6.76
C ASN A 65 2.34 -5.67 -7.13
N GLU A 66 3.59 -5.28 -6.91
CA GLU A 66 4.76 -6.14 -7.15
C GLU A 66 4.69 -7.42 -6.32
N GLN A 67 4.33 -7.30 -5.03
CA GLN A 67 4.15 -8.46 -4.16
C GLN A 67 3.02 -9.37 -4.67
N ALA A 68 1.86 -8.81 -5.03
CA ALA A 68 0.72 -9.59 -5.53
C ALA A 68 1.08 -10.38 -6.81
N VAL A 69 1.85 -9.78 -7.73
CA VAL A 69 2.35 -10.46 -8.94
C VAL A 69 3.34 -11.58 -8.59
N SER A 70 4.23 -11.34 -7.62
CA SER A 70 5.16 -12.35 -7.12
C SER A 70 4.41 -13.54 -6.50
N ASP A 71 3.43 -13.26 -5.64
CA ASP A 71 2.63 -14.27 -4.96
C ASP A 71 1.81 -15.11 -5.94
N TYR A 72 1.21 -14.48 -6.95
CA TYR A 72 0.53 -15.18 -8.04
C TYR A 72 1.49 -16.10 -8.80
N SER A 73 2.67 -15.60 -9.16
CA SER A 73 3.68 -16.39 -9.88
C SER A 73 4.13 -17.61 -9.08
N ASP A 74 4.30 -17.46 -7.76
CA ASP A 74 4.63 -18.57 -6.87
C ASP A 74 3.49 -19.57 -6.68
N ALA A 75 2.25 -19.10 -6.64
CA ALA A 75 1.07 -19.96 -6.64
C ALA A 75 0.98 -20.80 -7.93
N VAL A 76 1.22 -20.19 -9.10
CA VAL A 76 1.27 -20.90 -10.39
C VAL A 76 2.38 -21.95 -10.42
N LYS A 77 3.59 -21.62 -9.95
CA LYS A 77 4.70 -22.60 -9.85
C LYS A 77 4.31 -23.79 -8.97
N LYS A 78 3.71 -23.54 -7.80
CA LYS A 78 3.24 -24.59 -6.88
C LYS A 78 2.17 -25.46 -7.53
N PHE A 79 1.22 -24.86 -8.25
CA PHE A 79 0.19 -25.57 -9.00
C PHE A 79 0.79 -26.48 -10.08
N ASN A 80 1.65 -25.92 -10.95
CA ASN A 80 2.29 -26.68 -12.03
C ASN A 80 3.13 -27.86 -11.49
N ARG A 81 3.83 -27.67 -10.37
CA ARG A 81 4.56 -28.75 -9.69
C ARG A 81 3.63 -29.87 -9.20
N ARG A 82 2.42 -29.55 -8.77
CA ARG A 82 1.42 -30.54 -8.34
C ARG A 82 0.76 -31.24 -9.53
N ALA A 83 0.54 -30.53 -10.64
CA ALA A 83 -0.10 -31.08 -11.83
C ALA A 83 0.83 -31.98 -12.66
N GLY A 84 2.15 -31.79 -12.56
CA GLY A 84 3.17 -32.61 -13.24
C GLY A 84 3.63 -33.85 -12.46
N ASN A 85 3.08 -34.11 -11.27
CA ASN A 85 3.24 -35.34 -10.48
C ASN A 85 1.94 -36.14 -10.52
#